data_AF-B9T056-F1
#
_entry.id   AF-B9T056-F1
#
_cell.length_a   1.000
_cell.length_b   1.000
_cell.length_c   1.000
_cell.angle_alpha   90.00
_cell.angle_beta   90.00
_cell.angle_gamma   90.00
#
_symmetry.space_group_name_H-M   'P 1'
#
loop_
_entity.id
_entity.type
_entity.pdbx_description
1 polymer ?
#
loop_
_entity_poly.entity_id
_entity_poly.type
_entity_poly.pdbx_seq_one_letter_code
_entity_poly.pdbx_strand_id
1 'polypeptide(L)'
;MGEGKGSTLVHLLVVVLSLVAFGFAIAAERRRSVGHIEKDLTNATYCVYNSDVATGYGVGSFLFLLSSESLLMGVTKCMCFGIPLAPGGDRAWSIIYFISSWLTFLVAEACLIAGATKNAYHTKYRGMIYAQNFSCESLRKGVFIAGAVFVVATMVLNVYYYMYFSKATAPQTAHKAKRTSSSVGMTGYP
;
A
#
# COMPACT_ATOMS: atom_id res chain seq x y z
N MET A 1 -11.67 20.98 25.34
CA MET A 1 -11.08 19.82 24.63
C MET A 1 -11.48 19.92 23.17
N GLY A 2 -10.65 20.54 22.34
CA GLY A 2 -10.87 20.55 20.89
C GLY A 2 -10.21 19.32 20.31
N GLU A 3 -11.00 18.37 19.81
CA GLU A 3 -10.50 17.30 18.94
C GLU A 3 -9.71 17.94 17.80
N GLY A 4 -8.42 17.65 17.74
CA GLY A 4 -7.60 17.92 16.57
C GLY A 4 -8.11 17.07 15.43
N LYS A 5 -9.13 17.57 14.71
CA LYS A 5 -9.70 16.93 13.52
C LYS A 5 -8.62 16.89 12.44
N GLY A 6 -7.85 15.81 12.41
CA GLY A 6 -7.15 15.40 11.20
C GLY A 6 -8.16 15.37 10.05
N SER A 7 -7.72 15.68 8.83
CA SER A 7 -8.62 15.78 7.70
C SER A 7 -9.33 14.43 7.49
N THR A 8 -10.63 14.39 7.76
CA THR A 8 -11.46 13.18 7.58
C THR A 8 -11.42 12.70 6.13
N LEU A 9 -11.22 13.63 5.20
CA LEU A 9 -11.00 13.35 3.79
C LEU A 9 -9.74 12.48 3.57
N VAL A 10 -8.63 12.76 4.26
CA VAL A 10 -7.38 11.99 4.10
C VAL A 10 -7.56 10.57 4.62
N HIS A 11 -8.20 10.39 5.77
CA HIS A 11 -8.56 9.06 6.29
C HIS A 11 -9.41 8.28 5.29
N LEU A 12 -10.47 8.90 4.77
CA LEU A 12 -11.39 8.28 3.84
C LEU A 12 -10.67 7.87 2.55
N LEU A 13 -9.84 8.75 1.98
CA LEU A 13 -9.08 8.46 0.77
C LEU A 13 -8.09 7.31 0.97
N VAL A 14 -7.31 7.32 2.05
CA VAL A 14 -6.36 6.24 2.36
C VAL A 14 -7.10 4.90 2.49
N VAL A 15 -8.21 4.86 3.25
CA VAL A 15 -9.00 3.64 3.44
C VAL A 15 -9.57 3.14 2.12
N VAL A 16 -10.16 4.02 1.30
CA VAL A 16 -10.72 3.62 0.00
C VAL A 16 -9.65 3.06 -0.92
N LEU A 17 -8.49 3.73 -1.04
CA LEU A 17 -7.37 3.25 -1.86
C LEU A 17 -6.86 1.89 -1.38
N SER A 18 -6.69 1.70 -0.07
CA SER A 18 -6.26 0.42 0.49
C SER A 18 -7.30 -0.70 0.32
N LEU A 19 -8.60 -0.39 0.40
CA LEU A 19 -9.66 -1.37 0.16
C LEU A 19 -9.72 -1.80 -1.31
N VAL A 20 -9.51 -0.88 -2.25
CA VAL A 20 -9.39 -1.20 -3.68
C VAL A 20 -8.15 -2.07 -3.92
N ALA A 21 -7.01 -1.72 -3.32
CA ALA A 21 -5.79 -2.54 -3.38
C ALA A 21 -6.05 -3.97 -2.86
N PHE A 22 -6.68 -4.09 -1.69
CA PHE A 22 -7.05 -5.39 -1.12
C PHE A 22 -7.97 -6.19 -2.06
N GLY A 23 -9.01 -5.55 -2.60
CA GLY A 23 -9.92 -6.18 -3.57
C GLY A 23 -9.19 -6.69 -4.81
N PHE A 24 -8.21 -5.91 -5.31
CA PHE A 24 -7.39 -6.30 -6.45
C PHE A 24 -6.42 -7.44 -6.11
N ALA A 25 -5.82 -7.46 -4.91
CA ALA A 25 -5.00 -8.57 -4.45
C ALA A 25 -5.81 -9.88 -4.36
N ILE A 26 -7.05 -9.81 -3.84
CA ILE A 26 -7.95 -10.98 -3.79
C ILE A 26 -8.42 -11.38 -5.19
N ALA A 27 -8.74 -10.42 -6.06
CA ALA A 27 -9.10 -10.70 -7.45
C ALA A 27 -7.95 -11.37 -8.21
N ALA A 28 -6.70 -10.95 -7.96
CA ALA A 28 -5.51 -11.57 -8.52
C ALA A 28 -5.35 -13.02 -8.05
N GLU A 29 -5.60 -13.32 -6.76
CA GLU A 29 -5.55 -14.70 -6.26
C GLU A 29 -6.70 -15.56 -6.80
N ARG A 30 -7.93 -15.02 -6.88
CA ARG A 30 -9.11 -15.73 -7.41
C ARG A 30 -8.98 -16.03 -8.90
N ARG A 31 -8.37 -15.14 -9.66
CA ARG A 31 -8.20 -15.24 -11.11
C ARG A 31 -6.83 -15.79 -11.52
N ARG A 32 -6.08 -16.36 -10.56
CA ARG A 32 -4.77 -16.99 -10.77
C ARG A 32 -4.83 -17.93 -11.98
N SER A 33 -3.82 -17.87 -12.83
CA SER A 33 -3.69 -18.77 -13.97
C SER A 33 -3.65 -20.22 -13.48
N VAL A 34 -4.73 -20.96 -13.69
CA VAL A 34 -4.70 -22.42 -13.60
C VAL A 34 -4.10 -22.89 -14.92
N GLY A 35 -2.92 -23.51 -14.85
CA GLY A 35 -2.31 -24.12 -16.02
C GLY A 35 -3.18 -25.28 -16.49
N HIS A 36 -3.63 -25.26 -17.74
CA HIS A 36 -4.32 -26.38 -18.37
C HIS A 36 -3.30 -27.18 -19.20
N ILE A 37 -3.35 -28.51 -19.08
CA ILE A 37 -2.51 -29.39 -19.88
C ILE A 37 -3.22 -29.62 -21.20
N GLU A 38 -2.64 -29.15 -22.29
CA GLU A 38 -3.08 -29.43 -23.66
C GLU A 38 -2.12 -30.41 -24.31
N LYS A 39 -2.63 -31.23 -25.23
CA LYS A 39 -1.85 -32.22 -25.99
C LYS A 39 -1.70 -31.76 -27.43
N ASP A 40 -0.48 -31.79 -27.95
CA ASP A 40 -0.21 -31.54 -29.37
C ASP A 40 -0.38 -32.83 -30.22
N LEU A 41 -0.43 -32.68 -31.55
CA LEU A 41 -0.59 -33.79 -32.51
C LEU A 41 0.49 -34.88 -32.39
N THR A 42 1.65 -34.55 -31.81
CA THR A 42 2.78 -35.47 -31.57
C THR A 42 2.74 -36.15 -30.19
N ASN A 43 1.61 -36.10 -29.46
CA ASN A 43 1.46 -36.59 -28.08
C ASN A 43 2.34 -35.87 -27.04
N ALA A 44 2.92 -34.72 -27.37
CA ALA A 44 3.59 -33.88 -26.40
C ALA A 44 2.55 -33.10 -25.56
N THR A 45 2.62 -33.23 -24.24
CA THR A 45 1.82 -32.43 -23.30
C THR A 45 2.49 -31.09 -23.04
N TYR A 46 1.79 -29.98 -23.25
CA TYR A 46 2.27 -28.64 -22.95
C TYR A 46 1.29 -27.91 -22.03
N CYS A 47 1.82 -27.06 -21.13
CA CYS A 47 1.00 -26.28 -20.20
C CYS A 47 0.59 -24.95 -20.85
N VAL A 48 -0.71 -24.67 -20.90
CA VAL A 48 -1.27 -23.37 -21.31
C VAL A 48 -1.67 -22.58 -20.08
N TYR A 49 -1.15 -21.36 -19.96
CA TYR A 49 -1.46 -20.44 -18.86
C TYR A 49 -2.21 -19.20 -19.37
N ASN A 50 -3.37 -18.90 -18.79
CA ASN A 50 -4.12 -17.65 -18.99
C ASN A 50 -3.70 -16.64 -17.91
N SER A 51 -2.70 -15.77 -18.13
CA SER A 51 -2.14 -14.94 -17.04
C SER A 51 -1.97 -13.44 -17.28
N ASP A 52 -2.59 -12.88 -18.32
CA ASP A 52 -2.54 -11.41 -18.54
C ASP A 52 -3.42 -10.65 -17.54
N VAL A 53 -4.58 -11.22 -17.18
CA VAL A 53 -5.56 -10.54 -16.34
C VAL A 53 -5.21 -10.59 -14.84
N ALA A 54 -4.66 -11.70 -14.35
CA ALA A 54 -4.24 -11.84 -12.95
C ALA A 54 -3.04 -10.93 -12.62
N THR A 55 -2.09 -10.82 -13.56
CA THR A 55 -0.95 -9.91 -13.46
C THR A 55 -1.42 -8.46 -13.40
N GLY A 56 -2.41 -8.07 -14.22
CA GLY A 56 -3.00 -6.74 -14.20
C GLY A 56 -3.59 -6.35 -12.84
N TYR A 57 -4.35 -7.25 -12.19
CA TYR A 57 -4.86 -7.01 -10.84
C TYR A 57 -3.75 -6.94 -9.79
N GLY A 58 -2.71 -7.76 -9.90
CA GLY A 58 -1.54 -7.71 -9.01
C GLY A 58 -0.82 -6.37 -9.08
N VAL A 59 -0.53 -5.90 -10.29
CA VAL A 59 0.09 -4.58 -10.53
C VAL A 59 -0.84 -3.45 -10.11
N GLY A 60 -2.14 -3.56 -10.37
CA GLY A 60 -3.12 -2.59 -9.91
C GLY A 60 -3.13 -2.47 -8.38
N SER A 61 -3.13 -3.60 -7.67
CA SER A 61 -3.03 -3.63 -6.21
C SER A 61 -1.79 -2.90 -5.70
N PHE A 62 -0.62 -3.14 -6.32
CA PHE A 62 0.64 -2.45 -6.04
C PHE A 62 0.47 -0.92 -6.20
N LEU A 63 -0.05 -0.47 -7.35
CA LEU A 63 -0.20 0.95 -7.64
C LEU A 63 -1.16 1.66 -6.66
N PHE A 64 -2.28 1.02 -6.30
CA PHE A 64 -3.22 1.58 -5.35
C PHE A 64 -2.63 1.68 -3.95
N LEU A 65 -1.91 0.66 -3.48
CA LEU A 65 -1.24 0.71 -2.17
C LEU A 65 -0.16 1.79 -2.15
N LEU A 66 0.73 1.82 -3.16
CA LEU A 66 1.75 2.85 -3.33
C LEU A 66 1.14 4.27 -3.34
N SER A 67 0.01 4.45 -4.01
CA SER A 67 -0.69 5.74 -4.05
C SER A 67 -1.20 6.16 -2.67
N SER A 68 -1.71 5.21 -1.88
CA SER A 68 -2.21 5.48 -0.52
C SER A 68 -1.07 5.90 0.42
N GLU A 69 0.08 5.22 0.34
CA GLU A 69 1.28 5.54 1.11
C GLU A 69 1.84 6.90 0.68
N SER A 70 1.99 7.13 -0.63
CA SER A 70 2.51 8.37 -1.19
C SER A 70 1.64 9.59 -0.83
N LEU A 71 0.32 9.43 -0.86
CA LEU A 71 -0.61 10.48 -0.44
C LEU A 71 -0.40 10.82 1.03
N LEU A 72 -0.27 9.81 1.89
CA LEU A 72 -0.06 10.02 3.31
C LEU A 72 1.28 10.73 3.59
N MET A 73 2.36 10.28 2.93
CA MET A 73 3.68 10.92 3.01
C MET A 73 3.68 12.35 2.49
N GLY A 74 2.94 12.63 1.41
CA GLY A 74 2.77 13.97 0.86
C GLY A 74 2.05 14.91 1.82
N VAL A 75 0.98 14.42 2.46
CA VAL A 75 0.20 15.20 3.44
C VAL A 75 1.00 15.45 4.72
N THR A 76 1.74 14.46 5.22
CA THR A 76 2.55 14.58 6.45
C THR A 76 3.94 15.16 6.20
N LYS A 77 4.31 15.45 4.94
CA LYS A 77 5.64 15.89 4.51
C LYS A 77 6.77 14.99 5.02
N CYS A 78 6.53 13.68 5.03
CA CYS A 78 7.44 12.64 5.54
C CYS A 78 7.98 12.90 6.96
N MET A 79 7.29 13.73 7.78
CA MET A 79 7.80 14.25 9.05
C MET A 79 9.10 15.08 8.98
N CYS A 80 9.73 15.23 7.80
CA CYS A 80 10.99 15.94 7.61
C CYS A 80 10.82 17.47 7.49
N PHE A 81 9.78 17.91 6.78
CA PHE A 81 9.51 19.34 6.51
C PHE A 81 8.18 19.81 7.13
N GLY A 82 7.63 19.01 8.04
CA GLY A 82 6.38 19.28 8.73
C GLY A 82 6.53 20.21 9.94
N ILE A 83 5.40 20.56 10.54
CA ILE A 83 5.38 21.25 11.83
C ILE A 83 6.01 20.31 12.86
N PRO A 84 6.92 20.79 13.73
CA PRO A 84 7.56 19.95 14.72
C PRO A 84 6.51 19.29 15.61
N LEU A 85 6.63 18.00 15.87
CA LEU A 85 5.69 17.28 16.74
C LEU A 85 5.83 17.80 18.17
N ALA A 86 4.71 18.03 18.84
CA ALA A 86 4.73 18.39 20.26
C ALA A 86 5.46 17.31 21.08
N PRO A 87 6.33 17.70 22.03
CA PRO A 87 6.99 16.74 22.90
C PRO A 87 5.95 16.00 23.76
N GLY A 88 5.97 14.66 23.73
CA GLY A 88 5.02 13.81 24.45
C GLY A 88 4.93 12.38 23.89
N GLY A 89 4.08 11.55 24.49
CA GLY A 89 3.87 10.15 24.08
C GLY A 89 3.34 9.99 22.65
N ASP A 90 2.48 10.91 22.20
CA ASP A 90 1.91 10.89 20.85
C ASP A 90 2.98 11.00 19.75
N ARG A 91 4.11 11.67 20.04
CA ARG A 91 5.27 11.72 19.14
C ARG A 91 5.92 10.35 18.98
N ALA A 92 6.14 9.64 20.08
CA ALA A 92 6.75 8.31 20.05
C ALA A 92 5.84 7.32 19.29
N TRP A 93 4.54 7.32 19.58
CA TRP A 93 3.56 6.49 18.87
C TRP A 93 3.49 6.81 17.38
N SER A 94 3.48 8.09 16.99
CA SER A 94 3.51 8.49 15.58
C SER A 94 4.75 7.95 14.85
N ILE A 95 5.94 8.01 15.46
CA ILE A 95 7.18 7.47 14.87
C ILE A 95 7.12 5.93 14.75
N ILE A 96 6.62 5.25 15.77
CA ILE A 96 6.47 3.78 15.75
C ILE A 96 5.50 3.35 14.66
N TYR A 97 4.35 4.01 14.54
CA TYR A 97 3.37 3.71 13.49
C TYR A 97 3.91 4.05 12.11
N PHE A 98 4.68 5.14 11.97
CA PHE A 98 5.36 5.46 10.72
C PHE A 98 6.32 4.34 10.29
N ILE A 99 7.26 3.94 11.15
CA ILE A 99 8.23 2.90 10.81
C ILE A 99 7.53 1.57 10.52
N SER A 100 6.54 1.19 11.34
CA SER A 100 5.82 -0.06 11.12
C SER A 100 5.00 -0.04 9.83
N SER A 101 4.35 1.07 9.48
CA SER A 101 3.64 1.22 8.21
C SER A 101 4.56 1.05 7.00
N TRP A 102 5.74 1.66 7.01
CA TRP A 102 6.75 1.49 5.95
C TRP A 102 7.21 0.04 5.82
N LEU A 103 7.46 -0.63 6.94
CA LEU A 103 7.88 -2.04 6.93
C LEU A 103 6.79 -2.93 6.33
N THR A 104 5.54 -2.78 6.77
CA THR A 104 4.42 -3.58 6.23
C THR A 104 4.15 -3.25 4.76
N PHE A 105 4.29 -1.98 4.38
CA PHE A 105 4.15 -1.52 3.01
C PHE A 105 5.18 -2.20 2.09
N LEU A 106 6.47 -2.14 2.44
CA LEU A 106 7.53 -2.76 1.65
C LEU A 106 7.35 -4.28 1.50
N VAL A 107 6.89 -4.95 2.57
CA VAL A 107 6.59 -6.39 2.52
C VAL A 107 5.38 -6.66 1.62
N ALA A 108 4.31 -5.87 1.72
CA ALA A 108 3.14 -5.99 0.85
C ALA A 108 3.54 -5.84 -0.62
N GLU A 109 4.31 -4.81 -0.96
CA GLU A 109 4.74 -4.55 -2.34
C GLU A 109 5.65 -5.67 -2.87
N ALA A 110 6.58 -6.17 -2.05
CA ALA A 110 7.40 -7.31 -2.41
C ALA A 110 6.54 -8.55 -2.71
N CYS A 111 5.52 -8.83 -1.90
CA CYS A 111 4.58 -9.94 -2.13
C CYS A 111 3.76 -9.74 -3.42
N LEU A 112 3.24 -8.53 -3.66
CA LEU A 112 2.42 -8.22 -4.83
C LEU A 112 3.24 -8.26 -6.13
N ILE A 113 4.45 -7.70 -6.14
CA ILE A 113 5.37 -7.76 -7.27
C ILE A 113 5.82 -9.21 -7.50
N ALA A 114 6.18 -9.95 -6.46
CA ALA A 114 6.57 -11.35 -6.60
C ALA A 114 5.42 -12.20 -7.16
N GLY A 115 4.19 -11.94 -6.72
CA GLY A 115 2.98 -12.56 -7.27
C GLY A 115 2.77 -12.20 -8.74
N ALA A 116 2.86 -10.92 -9.09
CA ALA A 116 2.63 -10.44 -10.45
C ALA A 116 3.72 -10.93 -11.42
N THR A 117 4.99 -10.82 -11.05
CA THR A 117 6.13 -11.26 -11.88
C THR A 117 6.11 -12.76 -12.12
N LYS A 118 5.88 -13.58 -11.08
CA LYS A 118 5.75 -15.03 -11.28
C LYS A 118 4.58 -15.38 -12.21
N ASN A 119 3.43 -14.71 -12.09
CA ASN A 119 2.31 -14.87 -13.02
C ASN A 119 2.66 -14.45 -14.47
N ALA A 120 3.41 -13.36 -14.63
CA ALA A 120 3.87 -12.87 -15.92
C ALA A 120 4.93 -13.79 -16.56
N TYR A 121 5.82 -14.38 -15.77
CA TYR A 121 6.84 -15.30 -16.26
C TYR A 121 6.22 -16.57 -16.83
N HIS A 122 5.20 -17.14 -16.18
CA HIS A 122 4.49 -18.31 -16.72
C HIS A 122 3.70 -18.02 -18.01
N THR A 123 3.40 -16.76 -18.31
CA THR A 123 2.76 -16.37 -19.59
C THR A 123 3.75 -15.98 -20.67
N LYS A 124 4.88 -15.37 -20.31
CA LYS A 124 5.88 -14.88 -21.27
C LYS A 124 6.76 -16.00 -21.83
N TYR A 125 7.04 -17.06 -21.06
CA TYR A 125 7.73 -18.26 -21.53
C TYR A 125 6.79 -19.27 -22.21
N ARG A 126 5.89 -18.76 -23.05
CA ARG A 126 4.94 -19.50 -23.90
C ARG A 126 5.63 -20.36 -24.99
N GLY A 127 6.92 -20.63 -24.89
CA GLY A 127 7.70 -21.43 -25.83
C GLY A 127 8.19 -22.72 -25.18
N MET A 128 7.42 -23.80 -25.34
CA MET A 128 7.94 -25.17 -25.39
C MET A 128 8.82 -25.61 -24.22
N ILE A 129 8.29 -25.63 -22.98
CA ILE A 129 8.92 -26.49 -21.95
C ILE A 129 8.42 -27.92 -22.18
N TYR A 130 9.25 -28.73 -22.85
CA TYR A 130 9.05 -30.17 -23.06
C TYR A 130 9.21 -30.91 -21.72
N ALA A 131 8.26 -30.73 -20.81
CA ALA A 131 8.32 -31.30 -19.47
C ALA A 131 7.76 -32.71 -19.49
N GLN A 132 8.62 -33.70 -19.74
CA GLN A 132 8.18 -35.09 -19.79
C GLN A 132 7.75 -35.65 -18.41
N ASN A 133 7.98 -34.98 -17.28
CA ASN A 133 7.66 -35.51 -15.94
C ASN A 133 7.51 -34.45 -14.82
N PHE A 134 7.12 -33.19 -15.10
CA PHE A 134 6.88 -32.20 -14.04
C PHE A 134 5.45 -31.65 -14.14
N SER A 135 4.68 -31.80 -13.06
CA SER A 135 3.37 -31.19 -12.88
C SER A 135 3.49 -29.67 -13.04
N CYS A 136 2.73 -29.07 -13.97
CA CYS A 136 2.78 -27.64 -14.31
C CYS A 136 2.93 -26.79 -13.03
N GLU A 137 4.10 -26.14 -12.87
CA GLU A 137 4.40 -25.39 -11.66
C GLU A 137 3.44 -24.19 -11.60
N SER A 138 2.45 -24.31 -10.73
CA SER A 138 1.53 -23.23 -10.44
C SER A 138 2.15 -22.41 -9.33
N LEU A 139 2.03 -21.09 -9.43
CA LEU A 139 2.49 -20.15 -8.40
C LEU A 139 2.09 -20.68 -7.01
N ARG A 140 2.98 -20.63 -6.00
CA ARG A 140 2.71 -21.20 -4.66
C ARG A 140 1.46 -20.53 -4.07
N LYS A 141 0.47 -21.35 -3.67
CA LYS A 141 -0.77 -20.88 -3.03
C LYS A 141 -0.44 -19.89 -1.91
N GLY A 142 -1.01 -18.69 -1.96
CA GLY A 142 -0.93 -17.75 -0.85
C GLY A 142 0.03 -16.55 -0.97
N VAL A 143 0.77 -16.35 -2.06
CA VAL A 143 1.61 -15.13 -2.20
C VAL A 143 0.75 -13.85 -2.29
N PHE A 144 -0.32 -13.86 -3.09
CA PHE A 144 -1.25 -12.72 -3.11
C PHE A 144 -2.07 -12.63 -1.84
N ILE A 145 -2.36 -13.75 -1.17
CA ILE A 145 -3.05 -13.74 0.12
C ILE A 145 -2.17 -13.08 1.19
N ALA A 146 -0.89 -13.43 1.25
CA ALA A 146 0.07 -12.79 2.13
C ALA A 146 0.16 -11.29 1.83
N GLY A 147 0.25 -10.90 0.55
CA GLY A 147 0.17 -9.51 0.13
C GLY A 147 -1.10 -8.81 0.62
N ALA A 148 -2.26 -9.45 0.48
CA ALA A 148 -3.54 -8.91 0.94
C ALA A 148 -3.59 -8.71 2.47
N VAL A 149 -3.00 -9.63 3.26
CA VAL A 149 -2.88 -9.47 4.71
C VAL A 149 -2.02 -8.26 5.07
N PHE A 150 -0.87 -8.10 4.40
CA PHE A 150 0.00 -6.94 4.64
C PHE A 150 -0.61 -5.62 4.13
N VAL A 151 -1.43 -5.64 3.08
CA VAL A 151 -2.23 -4.48 2.63
C VAL A 151 -3.17 -4.00 3.75
N VAL A 152 -3.91 -4.93 4.36
CA VAL A 152 -4.82 -4.59 5.48
C VAL A 152 -4.04 -4.11 6.69
N ALA A 153 -2.92 -4.76 7.02
CA ALA A 153 -2.05 -4.32 8.12
C ALA A 153 -1.52 -2.88 7.88
N THR A 154 -1.05 -2.60 6.66
CA THR A 154 -0.57 -1.27 6.25
C THR A 154 -1.68 -0.24 6.35
N MET A 155 -2.90 -0.54 5.89
CA MET A 155 -4.06 0.33 6.02
C MET A 155 -4.33 0.70 7.49
N VAL A 156 -4.36 -0.29 8.39
CA VAL A 156 -4.62 -0.07 9.82
C VAL A 156 -3.52 0.79 10.44
N LEU A 157 -2.25 0.49 10.16
CA LEU A 157 -1.11 1.25 10.67
C LEU A 157 -1.11 2.70 10.15
N ASN A 158 -1.47 2.92 8.88
CA ASN A 158 -1.60 4.24 8.27
C ASN A 158 -2.68 5.10 8.92
N VAL A 159 -3.83 4.51 9.26
CA VAL A 159 -4.89 5.21 9.99
C VAL A 159 -4.40 5.64 11.38
N TYR A 160 -3.77 4.72 12.14
CA TYR A 160 -3.22 5.07 13.44
C TYR A 160 -2.11 6.12 13.34
N TYR A 161 -1.19 5.96 12.40
CA TYR A 161 -0.13 6.92 12.14
C TYR A 161 -0.70 8.32 11.92
N TYR A 162 -1.67 8.47 11.01
CA TYR A 162 -2.26 9.78 10.70
C TYR A 162 -3.01 10.38 11.89
N MET A 163 -3.70 9.55 12.69
CA MET A 163 -4.41 9.98 13.88
C MET A 163 -3.45 10.52 14.96
N TYR A 164 -2.38 9.78 15.28
CA TYR A 164 -1.36 10.23 16.24
C TYR A 164 -0.55 11.42 15.72
N PHE A 165 -0.24 11.45 14.42
CA PHE A 165 0.43 12.59 13.79
C PHE A 165 -0.42 13.87 13.89
N SER A 166 -1.73 13.77 13.62
CA SER A 166 -2.67 14.89 13.73
C SER A 166 -2.76 15.40 15.18
N LYS A 167 -2.83 14.49 16.16
CA LYS A 167 -2.81 14.84 17.58
C LYS A 167 -1.51 15.53 18.00
N ALA A 168 -0.37 15.01 17.58
CA ALA A 168 0.94 15.59 17.91
C ALA A 168 1.16 16.97 17.26
N THR A 169 0.47 17.26 16.15
CA THR A 169 0.60 18.50 15.39
C THR A 169 -0.43 19.57 15.76
N ALA A 170 -1.59 19.18 16.32
CA ALA A 170 -2.67 20.10 16.70
C ALA A 170 -2.25 21.21 17.70
N PRO A 171 -1.45 20.94 18.75
CA PRO A 171 -1.00 21.99 19.68
C PRO A 171 -0.10 23.04 18.98
N GLN A 172 0.72 22.57 18.03
CA GLN A 172 1.74 23.37 17.37
C GLN A 172 1.15 24.21 16.22
N THR A 173 0.15 23.68 15.53
CA THR A 173 -0.67 24.44 14.57
C THR A 173 -1.45 25.56 15.27
N ALA A 174 -2.05 25.28 16.43
CA ALA A 174 -2.73 26.31 17.23
C ALA A 174 -1.75 27.40 17.70
N HIS A 175 -0.55 27.02 18.16
CA HIS A 175 0.48 27.97 18.55
C HIS A 175 0.98 28.82 17.36
N LYS A 176 1.22 28.22 16.19
CA LYS A 176 1.58 28.95 14.97
C LYS A 176 0.47 29.93 14.56
N ALA A 177 -0.78 29.49 14.51
CA ALA A 177 -1.92 30.34 14.15
C ALA A 177 -2.05 31.54 15.09
N LYS A 178 -1.87 31.32 16.41
CA LYS A 178 -1.86 32.40 17.40
C LYS A 178 -0.71 33.38 17.15
N ARG A 179 0.50 32.89 16.84
CA ARG A 179 1.67 33.74 16.54
C ARG A 179 1.49 34.57 15.27
N THR A 180 0.93 33.98 14.21
CA THR A 180 0.66 34.68 12.95
C THR A 180 -0.44 35.74 13.12
N SER A 181 -1.46 35.47 13.93
CA SER A 181 -2.50 36.46 14.28
C SER A 181 -1.99 37.61 15.14
N SER A 182 -1.00 37.40 16.00
CA SER A 182 -0.42 38.45 16.87
C SER A 182 0.59 39.36 16.17
N SER A 183 0.97 39.08 14.91
CA SER A 183 1.93 39.90 14.16
C SER A 183 1.28 41.08 13.41
N VAL A 184 -0.03 41.29 13.53
CA VAL A 184 -0.75 42.45 12.95
C VAL A 184 -1.05 43.47 14.05
N GLY A 185 -0.01 43.97 14.69
CA GLY A 185 -0.08 45.12 15.59
C GLY A 185 0.66 46.29 14.95
N MET A 186 -0.05 47.12 14.19
CA MET A 186 0.49 48.41 13.73
C MET A 186 0.85 49.26 14.95
N THR A 187 2.14 49.48 15.19
CA THR A 187 2.62 50.58 16.03
C THR A 187 2.45 51.88 15.24
N GLY A 188 1.29 52.52 15.36
CA GLY A 188 1.16 53.95 15.08
C GLY A 188 1.71 54.71 16.29
N TYR A 189 2.91 55.28 16.14
CA TYR A 189 3.43 56.27 17.09
C TYR A 189 2.84 57.67 16.76
N PRO A 190 2.69 58.55 17.78
CA PRO A 190 1.86 59.75 17.75
C PRO A 190 2.38 60.88 16.87
#